data_AF-A0A831W702-F1
#
_entry.id   AF-A0A831W702-F1
#
_cell.length_a   1.000
_cell.length_b   1.000
_cell.length_c   1.000
_cell.angle_alpha   90.00
_cell.angle_beta   90.00
_cell.angle_gamma   90.00
#
_symmetry.space_group_name_H-M   'P 1'
#
loop_
_entity.id
_entity.type
_entity.pdbx_description
1 polymer ?
#
loop_
_entity_poly.entity_id
_entity_poly.type
_entity_poly.pdbx_seq_one_letter_code
_entity_poly.pdbx_strand_id
1 'polypeptide(L)'
;MTQGMYQGKEFNGRQIGQIRKGLKHRLDVNTYADPKFNWVQMRQIRKGLKHRLDVSAYADPKFDDLQRREIRKGLKHRLDVSAYADPKFDDLQRREIRKGLKRRLDVSAYADPKFDDLQMRQIRKGLKRQLDVSTYADPKFSGMQMWEIRKRLDGEARRVTMLEFETLRSK
;
A
#
# COMPACT_ATOMS: atom_id res chain seq x y z
N MET A 1 -16.28 2.29 33.63
CA MET A 1 -16.47 3.74 33.78
C MET A 1 -16.60 4.43 32.43
N THR A 2 -17.68 4.19 31.68
CA THR A 2 -17.87 4.70 30.30
C THR A 2 -19.06 5.62 30.13
N GLN A 3 -19.90 5.80 31.15
CA GLN A 3 -21.18 6.53 31.05
C GLN A 3 -21.04 8.06 31.12
N GLY A 4 -19.92 8.60 31.63
CA GLY A 4 -19.73 10.05 31.79
C GLY A 4 -19.03 10.79 30.64
N MET A 5 -18.18 10.13 29.84
CA MET A 5 -17.29 10.84 28.89
C MET A 5 -17.96 11.35 27.60
N TYR A 6 -19.22 10.99 27.35
CA TYR A 6 -19.91 11.31 26.09
C TYR A 6 -21.29 11.96 26.29
N GLN A 7 -21.58 12.45 27.50
CA GLN A 7 -22.79 13.24 27.73
C GLN A 7 -22.82 14.45 26.77
N GLY A 8 -23.93 14.62 26.07
CA GLY A 8 -24.15 15.73 25.12
C GLY A 8 -23.60 15.53 23.71
N LYS A 9 -22.92 14.41 23.40
CA LYS A 9 -22.45 14.11 22.04
C LYS A 9 -23.35 13.08 21.36
N GLU A 10 -23.98 13.46 20.26
CA GLU A 10 -24.75 12.53 19.43
C GLU A 10 -23.82 11.71 18.52
N PHE A 11 -23.73 10.42 18.80
CA PHE A 11 -23.05 9.44 17.94
C PHE A 11 -24.07 8.49 17.34
N ASN A 12 -23.97 8.21 16.05
CA ASN A 12 -24.72 7.12 15.44
C ASN A 12 -24.15 5.73 15.82
N GLY A 13 -24.94 4.68 15.60
CA GLY A 13 -24.54 3.31 15.97
C GLY A 13 -23.22 2.84 15.35
N ARG A 14 -22.84 3.32 14.16
CA ARG A 14 -21.56 2.97 13.52
C ARG A 14 -20.38 3.63 14.23
N GLN A 15 -20.52 4.89 14.67
CA GLN A 15 -19.53 5.60 15.47
C GLN A 15 -19.36 4.94 16.85
N ILE A 16 -20.47 4.65 17.55
CA ILE A 16 -20.47 3.90 18.82
C ILE A 16 -19.76 2.55 18.66
N GLY A 17 -20.01 1.86 17.55
CA GLY A 17 -19.33 0.61 17.22
C GLY A 17 -17.80 0.74 17.10
N GLN A 18 -17.26 1.87 16.63
CA GLN A 18 -15.81 2.11 16.64
C GLN A 18 -15.29 2.44 18.03
N ILE A 19 -16.01 3.25 18.83
CA ILE A 19 -15.62 3.58 20.21
C ILE A 19 -15.52 2.30 21.04
N ARG A 20 -16.57 1.46 21.02
CA ARG A 20 -16.59 0.15 21.71
C ARG A 20 -15.41 -0.75 21.30
N LYS A 21 -15.09 -0.80 20.01
CA LYS A 21 -13.93 -1.56 19.51
C LYS A 21 -12.58 -1.01 20.00
N GLY A 22 -12.45 0.30 20.19
CA GLY A 22 -11.23 0.90 20.75
C GLY A 22 -11.07 0.60 22.23
N LEU A 23 -12.14 0.78 23.00
CA LEU A 23 -12.19 0.43 24.43
C LEU A 23 -11.84 -1.05 24.65
N LYS A 24 -12.41 -1.97 23.85
CA LYS A 24 -12.06 -3.41 23.89
C LYS A 24 -10.57 -3.68 23.66
N HIS A 25 -9.89 -2.81 22.91
CA HIS A 25 -8.46 -2.91 22.64
C HIS A 25 -7.59 -2.01 23.54
N ARG A 26 -8.17 -1.42 24.60
CA ARG A 26 -7.49 -0.48 25.52
C ARG A 26 -6.79 0.67 24.79
N LEU A 27 -7.41 1.16 23.72
CA LEU A 27 -6.92 2.32 22.98
C LEU A 27 -7.43 3.62 23.61
N ASP A 28 -6.67 4.70 23.48
CA ASP A 28 -7.18 6.03 23.76
C ASP A 28 -8.28 6.38 22.74
N VAL A 29 -9.52 6.35 23.20
CA VAL A 29 -10.70 6.63 22.36
C VAL A 29 -10.94 8.12 22.22
N ASN A 30 -10.39 8.96 23.10
CA ASN A 30 -10.57 10.41 23.03
C ASN A 30 -9.90 10.99 21.79
N THR A 31 -8.89 10.31 21.26
CA THR A 31 -8.21 10.67 20.01
C THR A 31 -9.16 10.67 18.80
N TYR A 32 -10.28 9.93 18.83
CA TYR A 32 -11.16 9.81 17.66
C TYR A 32 -12.67 9.79 17.96
N ALA A 33 -13.08 9.80 19.22
CA ALA A 33 -14.48 9.90 19.63
C ALA A 33 -15.00 11.34 19.50
N ASP A 34 -15.09 11.80 18.26
CA ASP A 34 -15.64 13.10 17.86
C ASP A 34 -16.80 12.88 16.88
N PRO A 35 -18.03 13.38 17.16
CA PRO A 35 -19.17 13.32 16.26
C PRO A 35 -18.90 13.92 14.87
N LYS A 36 -17.96 14.87 14.75
CA LYS A 36 -17.52 15.45 13.47
C LYS A 36 -16.85 14.42 12.56
N PHE A 37 -16.29 13.35 13.13
CA PHE A 37 -15.74 12.26 12.34
C PHE A 37 -16.81 11.25 11.96
N ASN A 38 -16.90 10.93 10.67
CA ASN A 38 -17.71 9.81 10.24
C ASN A 38 -17.10 8.47 10.74
N TRP A 39 -17.91 7.41 10.74
CA TRP A 39 -17.48 6.10 11.26
C TRP A 39 -16.28 5.48 10.48
N VAL A 40 -16.05 5.88 9.22
CA VAL A 40 -14.92 5.42 8.41
C VAL A 40 -13.63 6.06 8.91
N GLN A 41 -13.63 7.37 9.15
CA GLN A 41 -12.51 8.12 9.71
C GLN A 41 -12.13 7.58 11.09
N MET A 42 -13.11 7.41 11.99
CA MET A 42 -12.92 6.78 13.29
C MET A 42 -12.31 5.37 13.18
N ARG A 43 -12.74 4.58 12.18
CA ARG A 43 -12.19 3.24 11.94
C ARG A 43 -10.73 3.29 11.51
N GLN A 44 -10.31 4.28 10.72
CA GLN A 44 -8.91 4.41 10.30
C GLN A 44 -8.02 4.82 11.47
N ILE A 45 -8.42 5.83 12.25
CA ILE A 45 -7.67 6.27 13.44
C ILE A 45 -7.51 5.12 14.44
N ARG A 46 -8.63 4.46 14.80
CA ARG A 46 -8.61 3.30 15.69
C ARG A 46 -7.68 2.19 15.22
N LYS A 47 -7.64 1.91 13.92
CA LYS A 47 -6.72 0.90 13.35
C LYS A 47 -5.25 1.35 13.42
N GLY A 48 -4.96 2.64 13.34
CA GLY A 48 -3.61 3.18 13.56
C GLY A 48 -3.15 3.00 14.99
N LEU A 49 -3.96 3.45 15.95
CA LEU A 49 -3.71 3.29 17.38
C LEU A 49 -3.48 1.82 17.75
N LYS A 50 -4.31 0.90 17.23
CA LYS A 50 -4.13 -0.55 17.42
C LYS A 50 -2.77 -1.07 16.94
N HIS A 51 -2.18 -0.43 15.94
CA HIS A 51 -0.88 -0.80 15.38
C HIS A 51 0.25 0.12 15.86
N ARG A 52 0.00 0.99 16.85
CA ARG A 52 0.95 2.00 17.36
C ARG A 52 1.55 2.86 16.25
N LEU A 53 0.72 3.19 15.26
CA LEU A 53 1.10 4.07 14.16
C LEU A 53 0.85 5.50 14.57
N ASP A 54 1.72 6.41 14.11
CA ASP A 54 1.44 7.82 14.18
C ASP A 54 0.21 8.12 13.31
N VAL A 55 -0.89 8.48 13.98
CA VAL A 55 -2.17 8.77 13.35
C VAL A 55 -2.12 10.13 12.66
N SER A 56 -1.32 11.08 13.17
CA SER A 56 -1.21 12.43 12.61
C SER A 56 -0.77 12.40 11.14
N ALA A 57 0.08 11.43 10.79
CA ALA A 57 0.55 11.17 9.43
C ALA A 57 -0.55 10.91 8.38
N TYR A 58 -1.78 10.61 8.78
CA TYR A 58 -2.92 10.46 7.87
C TYR A 58 -4.24 10.99 8.44
N ALA A 59 -4.21 11.76 9.52
CA ALA A 59 -5.39 12.39 10.07
C ALA A 59 -5.77 13.68 9.32
N ASP A 60 -4.87 14.21 8.49
CA ASP A 60 -5.09 15.44 7.71
C ASP A 60 -6.41 15.33 6.91
N PRO A 61 -7.35 16.29 7.11
CA PRO A 61 -8.61 16.35 6.37
C PRO A 61 -8.45 16.36 4.85
N LYS A 62 -7.32 16.87 4.33
CA LYS A 62 -6.99 16.90 2.90
C LYS A 62 -6.88 15.52 2.28
N PHE A 63 -6.59 14.49 3.09
CA PHE A 63 -6.56 13.12 2.62
C PHE A 63 -7.95 12.52 2.54
N ASP A 64 -8.29 11.92 1.41
CA ASP A 64 -9.51 11.11 1.29
C ASP A 64 -9.40 9.78 2.08
N ASP A 65 -10.53 9.09 2.26
CA ASP A 65 -10.57 7.83 3.03
C ASP A 65 -9.68 6.71 2.44
N LEU A 66 -9.40 6.75 1.15
CA LEU A 66 -8.60 5.78 0.41
C LEU A 66 -7.09 6.05 0.61
N GLN A 67 -6.68 7.32 0.49
CA GLN A 67 -5.34 7.81 0.83
C GLN A 67 -4.99 7.42 2.27
N ARG A 68 -5.87 7.76 3.23
CA ARG A 68 -5.68 7.39 4.64
C ARG A 68 -5.53 5.88 4.83
N ARG A 69 -6.29 5.08 4.07
CA ARG A 69 -6.22 3.61 4.12
C ARG A 69 -4.86 3.10 3.62
N GLU A 70 -4.32 3.64 2.53
CA GLU A 70 -3.04 3.20 1.97
C GLU A 70 -1.84 3.69 2.81
N ILE A 71 -1.86 4.92 3.31
CA ILE A 71 -0.85 5.44 4.26
C ILE A 71 -0.79 4.54 5.51
N ARG A 72 -1.95 4.30 6.15
CA ARG A 72 -2.05 3.40 7.31
C ARG A 72 -1.54 1.99 7.02
N LYS A 73 -1.77 1.46 5.81
CA LYS A 73 -1.23 0.15 5.42
C LYS A 73 0.29 0.18 5.29
N GLY A 74 0.88 1.26 4.76
CA GLY A 74 2.35 1.40 4.69
C GLY A 74 2.99 1.47 6.05
N LEU A 75 2.49 2.38 6.89
CA LEU A 75 2.95 2.54 8.26
C LEU A 75 2.88 1.23 9.05
N LYS A 76 1.80 0.45 8.90
CA LYS A 76 1.68 -0.90 9.50
C LYS A 76 2.83 -1.85 9.12
N HIS A 77 3.37 -1.69 7.92
CA HIS A 77 4.45 -2.51 7.40
C HIS A 77 5.81 -1.80 7.47
N ARG A 78 5.92 -0.66 8.18
CA ARG A 78 7.13 0.17 8.27
C ARG A 78 7.69 0.54 6.90
N LEU A 79 6.81 0.78 5.93
CA LEU A 79 7.19 1.19 4.58
C LEU A 79 7.31 2.71 4.54
N ASP A 80 8.21 3.20 3.71
CA ASP A 80 8.25 4.61 3.35
C ASP A 80 6.96 4.95 2.60
N VAL A 81 6.13 5.77 3.23
CA VAL A 81 4.83 6.17 2.68
C VAL A 81 4.97 7.33 1.70
N SER A 82 6.03 8.14 1.82
CA SER A 82 6.27 9.28 0.93
C SER A 82 6.33 8.85 -0.53
N ALA A 83 6.85 7.65 -0.79
CA ALA A 83 6.93 7.02 -2.11
C ALA A 83 5.57 6.85 -2.83
N TYR A 84 4.44 6.92 -2.14
CA TYR A 84 3.11 6.80 -2.76
C TYR A 84 2.03 7.69 -2.13
N ALA A 85 2.41 8.64 -1.29
CA ALA A 85 1.49 9.63 -0.70
C ALA A 85 1.14 10.77 -1.68
N ASP A 86 1.89 10.91 -2.77
CA ASP A 86 1.63 11.93 -3.78
C ASP A 86 0.19 11.79 -4.33
N PRO A 87 -0.61 12.87 -4.30
CA PRO A 87 -1.98 12.86 -4.81
C PRO A 87 -2.08 12.55 -6.32
N LYS A 88 -0.99 12.69 -7.09
CA LYS A 88 -0.94 12.32 -8.51
C LYS A 88 -1.12 10.82 -8.76
N PHE A 89 -0.82 9.98 -7.76
CA PHE A 89 -1.07 8.56 -7.89
C PHE A 89 -2.53 8.21 -7.60
N ASP A 90 -3.13 7.40 -8.45
CA ASP A 90 -4.39 6.73 -8.18
C ASP A 90 -4.23 5.56 -7.18
N ASP A 91 -5.36 5.02 -6.78
CA ASP A 91 -5.43 3.93 -5.79
C ASP A 91 -4.74 2.63 -6.22
N LEU A 92 -4.77 2.31 -7.50
CA LEU A 92 -4.18 1.10 -8.06
C LEU A 92 -2.65 1.27 -8.20
N GLN A 93 -2.18 2.44 -8.63
CA GLN A 93 -0.76 2.81 -8.63
C GLN A 93 -0.18 2.73 -7.21
N ARG A 94 -0.81 3.40 -6.22
CA ARG A 94 -0.39 3.33 -4.80
C ARG A 94 -0.35 1.89 -4.28
N ARG A 95 -1.30 1.06 -4.69
CA ARG A 95 -1.33 -0.36 -4.31
C ARG A 95 -0.15 -1.12 -4.89
N GLU A 96 0.27 -0.87 -6.12
CA GLU A 96 1.42 -1.50 -6.74
C GLU A 96 2.75 -1.02 -6.10
N ILE A 97 2.91 0.28 -5.85
CA ILE A 97 4.08 0.83 -5.13
C ILE A 97 4.19 0.17 -3.74
N ARG A 98 3.09 0.15 -2.96
CA ARG A 98 3.05 -0.52 -1.66
C ARG A 98 3.37 -2.01 -1.74
N LYS A 99 2.97 -2.72 -2.80
CA LYS A 99 3.33 -4.15 -2.99
C LYS A 99 4.83 -4.32 -3.25
N GLY A 100 5.47 -3.41 -3.97
CA GLY A 100 6.91 -3.42 -4.21
C GLY A 100 7.71 -3.19 -2.94
N LEU A 101 7.37 -2.14 -2.19
CA LEU A 101 7.98 -1.84 -0.90
C LEU A 101 7.88 -3.01 0.09
N LYS A 102 6.72 -3.68 0.18
CA LYS A 102 6.55 -4.90 0.99
C LYS A 102 7.48 -6.05 0.61
N ARG A 103 7.92 -6.08 -0.64
CA ARG A 103 8.82 -7.11 -1.18
C ARG A 103 10.27 -6.61 -1.25
N ARG A 104 10.56 -5.43 -0.69
CA ARG A 104 11.89 -4.77 -0.75
C ARG A 104 12.39 -4.61 -2.19
N LEU A 105 11.48 -4.33 -3.11
CA LEU A 105 11.83 -4.02 -4.50
C LEU A 105 12.14 -2.53 -4.62
N ASP A 106 13.02 -2.18 -5.54
CA ASP A 106 13.25 -0.80 -5.93
C ASP A 106 12.00 -0.24 -6.62
N VAL A 107 11.27 0.61 -5.91
CA VAL A 107 10.07 1.24 -6.47
C VAL A 107 10.37 2.49 -7.29
N SER A 108 11.59 3.04 -7.22
CA SER A 108 11.96 4.21 -8.03
C SER A 108 11.88 3.92 -9.53
N ALA A 109 12.09 2.66 -9.92
CA ALA A 109 11.96 2.18 -11.29
C ALA A 109 10.53 2.26 -11.88
N TYR A 110 9.49 2.46 -11.06
CA TYR A 110 8.11 2.51 -11.56
C TYR A 110 7.14 3.42 -10.78
N ALA A 111 7.55 4.02 -9.67
CA ALA A 111 6.76 5.00 -8.93
C ALA A 111 6.77 6.37 -9.65
N ASP A 112 6.30 6.38 -10.90
CA ASP A 112 6.09 7.58 -11.72
C ASP A 112 4.61 7.61 -12.15
N PRO A 113 3.87 8.71 -11.90
CA PRO A 113 2.47 8.84 -12.29
C PRO A 113 2.20 8.64 -13.79
N LYS A 114 3.22 8.71 -14.66
CA LYS A 114 3.12 8.41 -16.10
C LYS A 114 2.82 6.94 -16.38
N PHE A 115 3.10 6.03 -15.45
CA PHE A 115 2.75 4.62 -15.60
C PHE A 115 1.37 4.33 -15.02
N ASP A 116 0.48 3.69 -15.78
CA ASP A 116 -0.73 3.09 -15.25
C ASP A 116 -0.42 1.90 -14.30
N ASP A 117 -1.45 1.43 -13.57
CA ASP A 117 -1.29 0.35 -12.61
C ASP A 117 -0.89 -0.99 -13.26
N LEU A 118 -1.27 -1.23 -14.52
CA LEU A 118 -0.92 -2.43 -15.26
C LEU A 118 0.57 -2.42 -15.64
N GLN A 119 1.10 -1.29 -16.09
CA GLN A 119 2.51 -1.06 -16.37
C GLN A 119 3.33 -1.23 -15.08
N MET A 120 2.97 -0.52 -14.00
CA MET A 120 3.61 -0.67 -12.68
C MET A 120 3.60 -2.12 -12.19
N ARG A 121 2.48 -2.85 -12.42
CA ARG A 121 2.37 -4.27 -12.06
C ARG A 121 3.34 -5.14 -12.85
N GLN A 122 3.61 -4.87 -14.13
CA GLN A 122 4.58 -5.64 -14.91
C GLN A 122 6.00 -5.34 -14.46
N ILE A 123 6.36 -4.07 -14.27
CA ILE A 123 7.69 -3.67 -13.78
C ILE A 123 7.96 -4.32 -12.41
N ARG A 124 7.02 -4.20 -11.47
CA ARG A 124 7.11 -4.86 -10.15
C ARG A 124 7.26 -6.39 -10.26
N LYS A 125 6.58 -7.04 -11.21
CA LYS A 125 6.71 -8.49 -11.42
C LYS A 125 8.08 -8.86 -12.02
N GLY A 126 8.64 -8.03 -12.89
CA GLY A 126 9.99 -8.19 -13.44
C GLY A 126 11.06 -8.08 -12.36
N LEU A 127 10.99 -7.02 -11.54
CA LEU A 127 11.89 -6.83 -10.39
C LEU A 127 11.83 -8.01 -9.41
N LYS A 128 10.62 -8.53 -9.11
CA LYS A 128 10.46 -9.73 -8.26
C LYS A 128 11.17 -10.97 -8.85
N ARG A 129 11.32 -11.02 -10.17
CA ARG A 129 11.98 -12.09 -10.92
C ARG A 129 13.45 -11.77 -11.23
N GLN A 130 13.98 -10.66 -10.70
CA GLN A 130 15.34 -10.19 -10.98
C GLN A 130 15.61 -9.97 -12.47
N LEU A 131 14.58 -9.58 -13.23
CA LEU A 131 14.73 -9.21 -14.64
C LEU A 131 15.19 -7.76 -14.74
N ASP A 132 15.97 -7.45 -15.78
CA ASP A 132 16.28 -6.08 -16.15
C ASP A 132 15.04 -5.39 -16.72
N VAL A 133 14.40 -4.57 -15.88
CA VAL A 133 13.18 -3.84 -16.25
C VAL A 133 13.44 -2.62 -17.12
N SER A 134 14.69 -2.11 -17.19
CA SER A 134 15.02 -0.95 -18.02
C SER A 134 14.74 -1.20 -19.51
N THR A 135 14.76 -2.47 -19.92
CA THR A 135 14.43 -2.94 -21.26
C THR A 135 12.97 -2.69 -21.68
N TYR A 136 12.05 -2.53 -20.73
CA TYR A 136 10.61 -2.39 -21.04
C TYR A 136 9.85 -1.41 -20.16
N ALA A 137 10.46 -0.81 -19.14
CA ALA A 137 9.85 0.19 -18.29
C ALA A 137 9.77 1.57 -18.99
N ASP A 138 9.01 1.64 -20.08
CA ASP A 138 8.74 2.87 -20.83
C ASP A 138 7.22 3.16 -20.81
N PRO A 139 6.78 4.34 -20.34
CA PRO A 139 5.36 4.72 -20.35
C PRO A 139 4.67 4.63 -21.73
N LYS A 140 5.44 4.62 -22.82
CA LYS A 140 4.93 4.44 -24.19
C LYS A 140 4.43 3.02 -24.46
N PHE A 141 4.89 2.02 -23.72
CA PHE A 141 4.42 0.65 -23.85
C PHE A 141 3.17 0.42 -23.02
N SER A 142 2.11 -0.10 -23.62
CA SER A 142 0.95 -0.58 -22.87
C SER A 142 1.35 -1.65 -21.84
N GLY A 143 0.57 -1.79 -20.76
CA GLY A 143 0.78 -2.86 -19.78
C GLY A 143 0.70 -4.28 -20.38
N MET A 144 0.13 -4.44 -21.58
CA MET A 144 0.13 -5.69 -22.35
C MET A 144 1.47 -5.90 -23.07
N GLN A 145 1.99 -4.90 -23.78
CA GLN A 145 3.33 -4.97 -24.40
C GLN A 145 4.42 -5.26 -23.35
N MET A 146 4.38 -4.56 -22.21
CA MET A 146 5.27 -4.85 -21.09
C MET A 146 5.11 -6.28 -20.54
N TRP A 147 3.90 -6.83 -20.58
CA TRP A 147 3.65 -8.21 -20.13
C TRP A 147 4.32 -9.22 -21.07
N GLU A 148 4.22 -9.01 -22.38
CA GLU A 148 4.83 -9.86 -23.40
C GLU A 148 6.36 -9.85 -23.29
N ILE A 149 6.95 -8.65 -23.24
CA ILE A 149 8.41 -8.50 -23.11
C ILE A 149 8.89 -9.16 -21.81
N ARG A 150 8.24 -8.88 -20.67
CA ARG A 150 8.55 -9.52 -19.38
C ARG A 150 8.42 -11.05 -19.45
N LYS A 151 7.42 -11.58 -20.16
CA LYS A 151 7.22 -13.04 -20.31
C LYS A 151 8.32 -13.68 -21.14
N ARG A 152 8.81 -13.02 -22.18
CA ARG A 152 9.95 -13.46 -22.99
C ARG A 152 11.22 -13.51 -22.14
N LEU A 153 11.55 -12.41 -21.44
CA LEU A 153 12.71 -12.33 -20.54
C LEU A 153 12.67 -13.38 -19.41
N ASP A 154 11.51 -13.58 -18.78
CA ASP A 154 11.31 -14.64 -17.75
C ASP A 154 11.51 -16.05 -18.33
N GLY A 155 11.22 -16.25 -19.63
CA GLY A 155 11.48 -17.52 -20.32
C GLY A 155 12.96 -17.74 -20.62
N GLU A 156 13.63 -16.70 -21.14
CA GLU A 156 15.06 -16.72 -21.46
C GLU A 156 15.92 -16.95 -20.20
N ALA A 157 15.65 -16.20 -19.13
CA ALA A 157 16.36 -16.37 -17.85
C ALA A 157 16.27 -17.80 -17.31
N ARG A 158 15.10 -18.44 -17.40
CA ARG A 158 14.92 -19.83 -16.96
C ARG A 158 15.69 -20.84 -17.81
N ARG A 159 15.77 -20.61 -19.11
CA ARG A 159 16.53 -21.48 -20.02
C ARG A 159 18.03 -21.39 -19.72
N VAL A 160 18.55 -20.18 -19.53
CA VAL A 160 19.97 -19.97 -19.15
C VAL A 160 20.28 -20.70 -17.85
N THR A 161 19.48 -20.49 -16.80
CA THR A 161 19.67 -21.17 -15.52
C THR A 161 19.63 -22.70 -15.65
N MET A 162 18.73 -23.25 -16.48
CA MET A 162 18.64 -24.69 -16.71
C MET A 162 19.90 -25.25 -17.39
N LEU A 163 20.38 -24.58 -18.44
CA LEU A 163 21.60 -24.98 -19.15
C LEU A 163 22.84 -24.92 -18.24
N GLU A 164 22.95 -23.90 -17.39
CA GLU A 164 24.04 -23.78 -16.40
C GLU A 164 24.05 -24.98 -15.44
N PHE A 165 22.87 -25.39 -14.93
CA PHE A 165 22.75 -26.55 -14.06
C PHE A 165 23.10 -27.87 -14.77
N GLU A 166 22.68 -28.05 -16.03
CA GLU A 166 23.03 -29.23 -16.82
C GLU A 166 24.53 -29.33 -17.07
N THR A 167 25.17 -28.20 -17.42
CA THR A 167 26.62 -28.13 -17.66
C THR A 167 27.44 -28.38 -16.40
N LEU A 168 26.92 -28.02 -15.22
CA LEU A 168 27.56 -28.31 -13.93
C LEU A 168 27.44 -29.78 -13.51
N ARG A 169 26.40 -30.51 -13.94
CA ARG A 169 26.24 -31.94 -13.64
C ARG A 169 27.03 -32.86 -14.57
N SER A 170 27.45 -32.37 -15.72
CA SER A 170 28.25 -33.12 -16.70
C SER A 170 29.76 -32.96 -16.52
N LYS A 171 30.20 -32.17 -15.53
CA LYS A 171 31.59 -32.06 -15.06
C LYS A 171 31.79 -32.88 -13.79
#